data_AF-A0A2N7XUR5-F1
#
_entry.id   AF-A0A2N7XUR5-F1
#
_cell.length_a   1.000
_cell.length_b   1.000
_cell.length_c   1.000
_cell.angle_alpha   90.00
_cell.angle_beta   90.00
_cell.angle_gamma   90.00
#
_symmetry.space_group_name_H-M   'P 1'
#
loop_
_entity.id
_entity.type
_entity.pdbx_description
1 polymer ?
#
loop_
_entity_poly.entity_id
_entity_poly.type
_entity_poly.pdbx_seq_one_letter_code
_entity_poly.pdbx_strand_id
1 'polypeptide(L)'
;VLGDVVCGGFAAPLQHAERAVVVAANDFDSIFAMNRIVSAIKAKAKNYDVRMAGVIANRSAATDEIDRFNAATGLKRLAHFPDLDAIRRSRLKKCTLFEMDSTP
;
A
#
# COMPACT_ATOMS: atom_id res chain seq x y z
N VAL A 1 -13.85 -4.97 -0.10
CA VAL A 1 -13.36 -5.95 -1.08
C VAL A 1 -12.04 -6.47 -0.54
N LEU A 2 -12.03 -7.72 -0.04
CA LEU A 2 -10.81 -8.48 0.22
C LEU A 2 -10.10 -8.63 -1.12
N GLY A 3 -8.87 -8.11 -1.21
CA GLY A 3 -8.13 -7.97 -2.45
C GLY A 3 -7.90 -9.30 -3.16
N ASP A 4 -7.90 -9.24 -4.49
CA ASP A 4 -7.56 -10.35 -5.37
C ASP A 4 -6.38 -11.15 -4.85
N VAL A 5 -6.59 -12.46 -4.70
CA VAL A 5 -5.51 -13.43 -4.64
C VAL A 5 -4.84 -13.42 -6.02
N VAL A 6 -3.81 -12.59 -6.16
CA VAL A 6 -2.95 -12.61 -7.35
C VAL A 6 -2.08 -13.87 -7.31
N CYS A 7 -2.50 -14.91 -8.02
CA CYS A 7 -1.81 -16.20 -8.12
C CYS A 7 -0.44 -16.17 -8.84
N GLY A 8 0.07 -15.00 -9.22
CA GLY A 8 1.38 -14.86 -9.87
C GLY A 8 1.66 -13.52 -10.53
N GLY A 9 0.63 -12.68 -10.77
CA GLY A 9 0.76 -11.43 -11.53
C GLY A 9 1.71 -10.39 -10.91
N PHE A 10 1.98 -10.46 -9.61
CA PHE A 10 2.85 -9.48 -8.93
C PHE A 10 4.35 -9.72 -9.19
N ALA A 11 4.74 -10.91 -9.65
CA ALA A 11 6.15 -11.27 -9.78
C ALA A 11 6.86 -10.63 -10.99
N ALA A 12 6.15 -10.41 -12.10
CA ALA A 12 6.74 -9.83 -13.32
C ALA A 12 7.02 -8.33 -13.19
N PRO A 13 6.08 -7.48 -12.70
CA PRO A 13 6.36 -6.05 -12.52
C PRO A 13 7.52 -5.77 -11.56
N LEU A 14 7.68 -6.60 -10.51
CA LEU A 14 8.77 -6.43 -9.54
C LEU A 14 10.18 -6.64 -10.13
N GLN A 15 10.32 -7.29 -11.29
CA GLN A 15 11.63 -7.49 -11.92
C GLN A 15 12.18 -6.20 -12.54
N HIS A 16 11.28 -5.25 -12.84
CA HIS A 16 11.59 -4.01 -13.53
C HIS A 16 11.45 -2.78 -12.60
N ALA A 17 11.09 -2.99 -11.33
CA ALA A 17 10.87 -1.93 -10.38
C ALA A 17 12.10 -1.72 -9.49
N GLU A 18 12.45 -0.48 -9.20
CA GLU A 18 13.50 -0.15 -8.22
C GLU A 18 12.94 -0.07 -6.78
N ARG A 19 11.67 0.29 -6.66
CA ARG A 19 11.00 0.55 -5.39
C ARG A 19 9.61 -0.07 -5.38
N ALA A 20 9.30 -0.77 -4.29
CA ALA A 20 7.98 -1.29 -4.02
C ALA A 20 7.35 -0.54 -2.84
N VAL A 21 6.11 -0.10 -3.03
CA VAL A 21 5.28 0.53 -2.00
C VAL A 21 4.06 -0.36 -1.80
N VAL A 22 3.72 -0.64 -0.54
CA VAL A 22 2.52 -1.42 -0.20
C VAL A 22 1.47 -0.50 0.40
N VAL A 23 0.23 -0.60 -0.06
CA VAL A 23 -0.91 0.12 0.51
C VAL A 23 -1.64 -0.82 1.46
N ALA A 24 -1.95 -0.36 2.67
CA ALA A 24 -2.68 -1.14 3.66
C ALA A 24 -3.64 -0.24 4.47
N ALA A 25 -4.76 -0.81 4.92
CA ALA A 25 -5.59 -0.20 5.96
C ALA A 25 -5.10 -0.62 7.36
N ASN A 26 -5.59 0.09 8.39
CA ASN A 26 -5.24 -0.13 9.79
C ASN A 26 -6.05 -1.28 10.41
N ASP A 27 -6.17 -2.39 9.68
CA ASP A 27 -6.86 -3.61 10.08
C ASP A 27 -5.97 -4.85 9.92
N PHE A 28 -6.34 -5.93 10.59
CA PHE A 28 -5.55 -7.16 10.64
C PHE A 28 -5.33 -7.76 9.26
N ASP A 29 -6.39 -7.90 8.46
CA ASP A 29 -6.33 -8.58 7.16
C ASP A 29 -5.40 -7.83 6.18
N SER A 30 -5.48 -6.50 6.16
CA SER A 30 -4.62 -5.65 5.32
C SER A 30 -3.15 -5.76 5.74
N ILE A 31 -2.87 -5.73 7.05
CA ILE A 31 -1.50 -5.84 7.57
C ILE A 31 -0.94 -7.25 7.34
N PHE A 32 -1.77 -8.28 7.52
CA PHE A 32 -1.38 -9.66 7.25
C PHE A 32 -1.05 -9.89 5.77
N ALA A 33 -1.87 -9.37 4.85
CA ALA A 33 -1.60 -9.39 3.42
C ALA A 33 -0.31 -8.63 3.08
N MET A 34 -0.12 -7.44 3.65
CA MET A 34 1.11 -6.66 3.50
C MET A 34 2.34 -7.45 3.92
N ASN A 35 2.32 -8.17 5.05
CA ASN A 35 3.45 -8.99 5.51
C ASN A 35 3.86 -10.06 4.49
N ARG A 36 2.89 -10.70 3.84
CA ARG A 36 3.16 -11.68 2.77
C ARG A 36 3.81 -11.03 1.55
N ILE A 37 3.33 -9.84 1.16
CA ILE A 37 3.89 -9.07 0.04
C ILE A 37 5.33 -8.61 0.35
N VAL A 38 5.58 -8.11 1.56
CA VAL A 38 6.92 -7.70 2.03
C VAL A 38 7.90 -8.88 1.96
N SER A 39 7.45 -10.06 2.36
CA SER A 39 8.25 -11.30 2.27
C SER A 39 8.57 -11.67 0.82
N ALA A 40 7.58 -11.55 -0.08
CA ALA A 40 7.77 -11.81 -1.50
C ALA A 40 8.75 -10.81 -2.15
N ILE A 41 8.66 -9.52 -1.81
CA ILE A 41 9.59 -8.49 -2.28
C ILE A 41 11.00 -8.77 -1.76
N LYS A 42 11.17 -9.11 -0.47
CA LYS A 42 12.47 -9.51 0.07
C LYS A 42 13.08 -10.70 -0.65
N ALA A 43 12.27 -11.69 -1.04
CA ALA A 43 12.73 -12.84 -1.82
C ALA A 43 13.18 -12.42 -3.23
N LYS A 44 12.43 -11.54 -3.90
CA LYS A 44 12.76 -11.04 -5.25
C LYS A 44 13.97 -10.10 -5.26
N ALA A 45 14.15 -9.30 -4.21
CA ALA A 45 15.29 -8.39 -4.04
C ALA A 45 16.65 -9.11 -4.04
N LYS A 46 16.68 -10.44 -3.85
CA LYS A 46 17.91 -11.25 -3.98
C LYS A 46 18.44 -11.30 -5.42
N ASN A 47 17.54 -11.22 -6.40
CA ASN A 47 17.86 -11.42 -7.83
C ASN A 47 17.51 -10.20 -8.70
N TYR A 48 16.78 -9.22 -8.16
CA TYR A 48 16.32 -8.03 -8.86
C TYR A 48 16.58 -6.77 -8.03
N ASP A 49 16.55 -5.60 -8.67
CA ASP A 49 16.90 -4.32 -8.05
C ASP A 49 15.81 -3.77 -7.10
N VAL A 50 14.62 -4.36 -7.11
CA VAL A 50 13.50 -3.90 -6.30
C VAL A 50 13.83 -3.88 -4.81
N ARG A 51 13.55 -2.76 -4.14
CA ARG A 51 13.65 -2.61 -2.68
C ARG A 51 12.34 -2.10 -2.10
N MET A 52 12.03 -2.49 -0.87
CA MET A 52 10.91 -1.89 -0.14
C MET A 52 11.19 -0.41 0.10
N ALA A 53 10.28 0.46 -0.36
CA ALA A 53 10.30 1.88 -0.03
C ALA A 53 9.55 2.16 1.28
N GLY A 54 8.41 1.50 1.48
CA GLY A 54 7.60 1.67 2.68
C GLY A 54 6.13 1.37 2.45
N VAL A 55 5.30 1.87 3.36
CA VAL A 55 3.86 1.58 3.45
C VAL A 55 3.05 2.86 3.31
N ILE A 56 1.98 2.84 2.53
CA ILE A 56 0.97 3.89 2.52
C ILE A 56 -0.22 3.41 3.35
N ALA A 57 -0.49 4.10 4.45
CA ALA A 57 -1.72 3.89 5.22
C ALA A 57 -2.88 4.54 4.46
N ASN A 58 -3.89 3.77 4.08
CA ASN A 58 -5.00 4.28 3.28
C ASN A 58 -6.35 3.93 3.92
N ARG A 59 -7.33 4.82 3.75
CA ARG A 59 -8.72 4.65 4.18
C ARG A 59 -8.82 4.22 5.65
N SER A 60 -8.04 4.88 6.50
CA SER A 60 -7.94 4.57 7.92
C SER A 60 -7.92 5.85 8.73
N ALA A 61 -8.68 5.94 9.81
CA ALA A 61 -8.68 7.13 10.67
C ALA A 61 -7.39 7.24 11.49
N ALA A 62 -6.92 6.11 12.03
CA ALA A 62 -5.67 5.97 12.78
C ALA A 62 -4.68 5.07 12.03
N THR A 63 -3.43 5.02 12.52
CA THR A 63 -2.34 4.23 11.93
C THR A 63 -1.56 3.42 12.97
N ASP A 64 -2.10 3.25 14.17
CA ASP A 64 -1.45 2.61 15.31
C ASP A 64 -1.06 1.15 15.05
N GLU A 65 -1.92 0.37 14.40
CA GLU A 65 -1.63 -1.03 14.05
C GLU A 65 -0.56 -1.13 12.96
N ILE A 66 -0.64 -0.27 11.94
CA ILE A 66 0.40 -0.15 10.89
C ILE A 66 1.73 0.27 11.49
N ASP A 67 1.73 1.28 12.36
CA ASP A 67 2.93 1.83 12.96
C ASP A 67 3.57 0.82 13.94
N ARG A 68 2.75 0.03 14.67
CA ARG A 68 3.22 -1.09 15.48
C ARG A 68 3.89 -2.17 14.63
N PHE A 69 3.30 -2.54 13.49
CA PHE A 69 3.91 -3.49 12.56
C PHE A 69 5.22 -2.96 11.95
N ASN A 70 5.25 -1.68 11.58
CA ASN A 70 6.43 -1.02 11.02
C ASN A 70 7.58 -1.01 12.02
N ALA A 71 7.31 -0.68 13.29
CA ALA A 71 8.31 -0.71 14.36
C ALA A 71 8.93 -2.11 14.55
N ALA A 72 8.11 -3.17 14.45
CA ALA A 72 8.59 -4.55 14.58
C ALA A 72 9.38 -5.06 13.36
N THR A 73 9.14 -4.51 12.18
CA THR A 73 9.71 -5.03 10.91
C THR A 73 10.78 -4.15 10.28
N GLY A 74 10.98 -2.94 10.80
CA GLY A 74 11.90 -1.94 10.26
C GLY A 74 11.36 -1.22 9.02
N LEU A 75 10.07 -1.36 8.70
CA LEU A 75 9.41 -0.61 7.64
C LEU A 75 9.10 0.82 8.10
N LYS A 76 8.80 1.69 7.14
CA LYS A 76 8.38 3.07 7.40
C LYS A 76 7.07 3.36 6.68
N ARG A 77 6.18 4.09 7.35
CA ARG A 77 5.01 4.70 6.71
C ARG A 77 5.44 5.92 5.91
N LEU A 78 5.04 5.97 4.64
CA LEU A 78 5.38 7.04 3.70
C LEU A 78 4.29 8.11 3.62
N ALA A 79 3.03 7.71 3.74
CA ALA A 79 1.88 8.59 3.66
C ALA A 79 0.71 8.02 4.46
N HIS A 80 -0.25 8.89 4.76
CA HIS A 80 -1.51 8.54 5.39
C HIS A 80 -2.65 9.25 4.67
N PHE A 81 -3.58 8.47 4.13
CA PHE A 81 -4.83 8.95 3.56
C PHE A 81 -5.98 8.50 4.47
N PRO A 82 -6.65 9.44 5.17
CA PRO A 82 -7.88 9.16 5.90
C PRO A 82 -9.00 8.64 5.00
N ASP A 83 -10.12 8.22 5.59
CA ASP A 83 -11.32 7.91 4.81
C ASP A 83 -11.97 9.20 4.30
N LEU A 84 -11.56 9.63 3.10
CA LEU A 84 -12.01 10.86 2.45
C LEU A 84 -13.03 10.52 1.35
N ASP A 85 -14.29 10.97 1.53
CA ASP A 85 -15.34 10.77 0.52
C ASP A 85 -15.01 11.44 -0.83
N ALA A 86 -14.15 12.48 -0.82
CA ALA A 86 -13.63 13.11 -2.05
C ALA A 86 -12.96 12.10 -2.99
N ILE A 87 -12.19 11.14 -2.45
CA ILE A 87 -11.51 10.08 -3.23
C ILE A 87 -12.55 9.16 -3.90
N ARG A 88 -13.58 8.77 -3.14
CA ARG A 88 -14.68 7.94 -3.68
C ARG A 88 -15.44 8.68 -4.78
N ARG A 89 -15.76 9.96 -4.56
CA ARG A 89 -16.46 10.81 -5.54
C ARG A 89 -15.64 11.08 -6.78
N SER A 90 -14.32 11.29 -6.68
CA SER A 90 -13.47 11.49 -7.86
C SER A 90 -13.49 10.26 -8.77
N ARG A 91 -13.49 9.05 -8.19
CA ARG A 91 -13.63 7.81 -8.97
C ARG A 91 -14.97 7.72 -9.69
N LEU A 92 -16.07 8.14 -9.04
CA LEU A 92 -17.40 8.19 -9.68
C LEU A 92 -17.46 9.23 -10.81
N LYS A 93 -16.75 10.35 -10.68
CA LYS A 93 -16.59 11.38 -11.70
C LYS A 93 -15.57 11.03 -12.78
N LYS A 94 -14.86 9.89 -12.65
CA LYS A 94 -13.79 9.42 -13.55
C LYS A 94 -12.63 10.42 -13.69
N CYS A 95 -12.32 11.14 -12.62
CA CYS A 95 -11.21 12.07 -12.58
C CYS A 95 -10.32 11.84 -11.35
N THR A 96 -9.11 12.36 -11.41
CA THR A 96 -8.19 12.43 -10.28
C THR A 96 -8.63 13.50 -9.29
N LEU A 97 -8.09 13.46 -8.06
CA LEU A 97 -8.36 14.50 -7.06
C LEU A 97 -7.94 15.90 -7.53
N PHE A 98 -6.92 16.00 -8.39
CA PHE A 98 -6.42 17.28 -8.90
C PHE A 98 -7.35 17.94 -9.92
N GLU A 99 -8.33 17.21 -10.41
CA GLU A 99 -9.37 17.68 -11.34
C GLU A 99 -10.70 17.92 -10.62
N MET A 100 -10.75 17.71 -9.31
CA MET A 100 -11.91 17.99 -8.46
C MET A 100 -11.85 19.43 -7.95
N ASP A 101 -13.00 19.95 -7.49
CA ASP A 101 -13.02 21.16 -6.68
C ASP A 101 -12.16 20.96 -5.43
N SER A 102 -11.57 22.04 -4.92
CA SER A 102 -10.73 21.98 -3.71
C SER A 102 -11.49 21.36 -2.54
N THR A 103 -10.98 20.24 -2.02
CA THR A 103 -11.50 19.54 -0.84
C THR A 103 -10.37 19.24 0.15
N PRO A 104 -10.66 19.10 1.45
CA PRO A 104 -9.68 18.69 2.46
C PRO A 104 -9.03 17.33 2.15
#